data_AF-A0AAC9RRQ4-F1
#
_entry.id   AF-A0AAC9RRQ4-F1
#
_cell.length_a   1.000
_cell.length_b   1.000
_cell.length_c   1.000
_cell.angle_alpha   90.00
_cell.angle_beta   90.00
_cell.angle_gamma   90.00
#
_symmetry.space_group_name_H-M   'P 1'
#
loop_
_entity.id
_entity.type
_entity.pdbx_description
1 polymer ?
#
loop_
_entity_poly.entity_id
_entity_poly.type
_entity_poly.pdbx_seq_one_letter_code
_entity_poly.pdbx_strand_id
1 'polypeptide(L)'
;MQQNQQAQQAAELAQQTIQQALHSIQQATQVTNPQAVQVAQQQLQQATQQLEHAQNSAQPAQKQQFQLVHQQLQQALQQLEQVLQLQNQS
;
A
#
# COMPACT_ATOMS: atom_id res chain seq x y z
N MET A 1 13.41 6.79 -22.40
CA MET A 1 11.92 6.72 -22.38
C MET A 1 11.42 5.50 -21.60
N GLN A 2 12.00 4.30 -21.72
CA GLN A 2 11.50 3.07 -21.08
C GLN A 2 11.42 3.09 -19.54
N GLN A 3 12.45 3.60 -18.84
CA GLN A 3 12.45 3.66 -17.36
C GLN A 3 11.28 4.49 -16.79
N ASN A 4 10.82 5.49 -17.56
CA ASN A 4 9.72 6.36 -17.17
C ASN A 4 8.37 5.62 -17.12
N GLN A 5 8.18 4.71 -18.09
CA GLN A 5 6.96 3.95 -18.24
C GLN A 5 6.89 2.85 -17.17
N GLN A 6 8.03 2.26 -16.83
CA GLN A 6 8.14 1.25 -15.78
C GLN A 6 7.88 1.85 -14.39
N ALA A 7 8.42 3.03 -14.09
CA ALA A 7 8.14 3.74 -12.84
C ALA A 7 6.64 4.04 -12.71
N GLN A 8 6.03 4.63 -13.73
CA GLN A 8 4.61 4.96 -13.71
C GLN A 8 3.72 3.73 -13.49
N GLN A 9 4.00 2.65 -14.21
CA GLN A 9 3.24 1.41 -14.09
C GLN A 9 3.38 0.77 -12.70
N ALA A 10 4.57 0.82 -12.12
CA ALA A 10 4.79 0.33 -10.76
C ALA A 10 4.10 1.21 -9.69
N ALA A 11 3.97 2.53 -9.93
CA ALA A 11 3.19 3.42 -9.07
C ALA A 11 1.69 3.09 -9.11
N GLU A 12 1.16 2.84 -10.31
CA GLU A 12 -0.26 2.46 -10.51
C GLU A 12 -0.57 1.09 -9.89
N LEU A 13 0.33 0.12 -10.06
CA LEU A 13 0.23 -1.18 -9.41
C LEU A 13 0.22 -1.04 -7.88
N ALA A 14 1.15 -0.27 -7.33
CA ALA A 14 1.22 -0.03 -5.89
C ALA A 14 -0.07 0.63 -5.38
N GLN A 15 -0.62 1.59 -6.12
CA GLN A 15 -1.88 2.25 -5.78
C GLN A 15 -3.07 1.27 -5.74
N GLN A 16 -3.16 0.35 -6.71
CA GLN A 16 -4.19 -0.69 -6.68
C GLN A 16 -4.01 -1.64 -5.50
N THR A 17 -2.78 -2.07 -5.25
CA THR A 17 -2.47 -2.97 -4.13
C THR A 17 -2.78 -2.31 -2.79
N ILE A 18 -2.50 -1.01 -2.62
CA ILE A 18 -2.87 -0.23 -1.42
C ILE A 18 -4.39 -0.17 -1.25
N GLN A 19 -5.15 0.05 -2.33
CA GLN A 19 -6.61 0.06 -2.26
C GLN A 19 -7.19 -1.31 -1.86
N GLN A 20 -6.65 -2.41 -2.39
CA GLN A 20 -7.06 -3.76 -1.94
C GLN A 20 -6.69 -3.99 -0.48
N ALA A 21 -5.55 -3.49 -0.04
CA ALA A 21 -5.12 -3.66 1.34
C ALA A 21 -6.05 -2.89 2.28
N LEU A 22 -6.40 -1.65 1.94
CA LEU A 22 -7.38 -0.85 2.70
C LEU A 22 -8.73 -1.56 2.80
N HIS A 23 -9.19 -2.19 1.74
CA HIS A 23 -10.44 -2.95 1.76
C HIS A 23 -10.34 -4.20 2.67
N SER A 24 -9.20 -4.88 2.65
CA SER A 24 -8.91 -6.01 3.53
C SER A 24 -8.81 -5.57 5.00
N ILE A 25 -8.20 -4.41 5.27
CA ILE A 25 -8.13 -3.80 6.61
C ILE A 25 -9.53 -3.50 7.12
N GLN A 26 -10.38 -2.84 6.32
CA GLN A 26 -11.78 -2.56 6.70
C GLN A 26 -12.57 -3.83 7.03
N GLN A 27 -12.38 -4.90 6.26
CA GLN A 27 -13.00 -6.18 6.59
C GLN A 27 -12.45 -6.74 7.90
N ALA A 28 -11.14 -6.69 8.11
CA ALA A 28 -10.51 -7.13 9.34
C ALA A 28 -11.05 -6.39 10.57
N THR A 29 -11.32 -5.08 10.49
CA THR A 29 -11.87 -4.29 11.59
C THR A 29 -13.34 -4.62 11.87
N GLN A 30 -14.15 -4.86 10.84
CA GLN A 30 -15.60 -5.07 11.00
C GLN A 30 -15.97 -6.47 11.49
N VAL A 31 -15.26 -7.49 11.02
CA VAL A 31 -15.59 -8.90 11.32
C VAL A 31 -14.53 -9.61 12.16
N THR A 32 -13.57 -8.86 12.73
CA THR A 32 -12.42 -9.39 13.49
C THR A 32 -11.75 -10.55 12.75
N ASN A 33 -11.45 -10.35 11.47
CA ASN A 33 -10.91 -11.40 10.61
C ASN A 33 -9.36 -11.33 10.60
N PRO A 34 -8.66 -12.25 11.29
CA PRO A 34 -7.20 -12.28 11.33
C PRO A 34 -6.57 -12.61 9.97
N GLN A 35 -7.23 -13.39 9.12
CA GLN A 35 -6.71 -13.65 7.76
C GLN A 35 -6.72 -12.37 6.92
N ALA A 36 -7.75 -11.52 7.05
CA ALA A 36 -7.82 -10.26 6.31
C ALA A 36 -6.70 -9.28 6.72
N VAL A 37 -6.27 -9.30 7.98
CA VAL A 37 -5.08 -8.55 8.45
C VAL A 37 -3.80 -9.06 7.78
N GLN A 38 -3.60 -10.37 7.75
CA GLN A 38 -2.41 -10.97 7.10
C GLN A 38 -2.36 -10.65 5.61
N VAL A 39 -3.51 -10.73 4.93
CA VAL A 39 -3.63 -10.37 3.51
C VAL A 39 -3.31 -8.90 3.29
N ALA A 40 -3.88 -8.00 4.09
CA ALA A 40 -3.58 -6.58 4.03
C ALA A 40 -2.09 -6.29 4.27
N GLN A 41 -1.47 -6.95 5.25
CA GLN A 41 -0.05 -6.78 5.55
C GLN A 41 0.83 -7.19 4.36
N GLN A 42 0.54 -8.34 3.74
CA GLN A 42 1.29 -8.81 2.58
C GLN A 42 1.11 -7.87 1.37
N GLN A 43 -0.11 -7.39 1.14
CA GLN A 43 -0.38 -6.43 0.06
C GLN A 43 0.35 -5.11 0.28
N LEU A 44 0.31 -4.55 1.49
CA LEU A 44 1.03 -3.31 1.79
C LEU A 44 2.54 -3.48 1.64
N GLN A 45 3.09 -4.61 2.08
CA GLN A 45 4.52 -4.89 1.89
C GLN A 45 4.87 -4.97 0.39
N GLN A 46 4.02 -5.58 -0.43
CA GLN A 46 4.20 -5.64 -1.87
C GLN A 46 4.10 -4.25 -2.51
N ALA A 47 3.12 -3.44 -2.10
CA ALA A 47 2.97 -2.07 -2.58
C ALA A 47 4.17 -1.20 -2.22
N THR A 48 4.75 -1.35 -1.02
CA THR A 48 5.98 -0.67 -0.61
C THR A 48 7.13 -1.00 -1.57
N GLN A 49 7.37 -2.28 -1.85
CA GLN A 49 8.46 -2.68 -2.76
C GLN A 49 8.25 -2.15 -4.18
N GLN A 50 7.01 -2.21 -4.69
CA GLN A 50 6.66 -1.64 -5.99
C GLN A 50 6.93 -0.13 -6.00
N LEU A 51 6.56 0.58 -4.93
CA LEU A 51 6.76 2.02 -4.82
C LEU A 51 8.24 2.41 -4.74
N GLU A 52 9.04 1.68 -3.96
CA GLU A 52 10.49 1.93 -3.85
C GLU A 52 11.20 1.72 -5.19
N HIS A 53 10.85 0.64 -5.89
CA HIS A 53 11.42 0.35 -7.21
C HIS A 53 11.06 1.44 -8.22
N ALA A 54 9.81 1.87 -8.17
CA ALA A 54 9.27 2.90 -9.02
C ALA A 54 9.87 4.28 -8.70
N GLN A 55 10.07 4.62 -7.42
CA GLN A 55 10.68 5.87 -6.98
C GLN A 55 12.15 5.97 -7.40
N ASN A 56 12.91 4.86 -7.38
CA ASN A 56 14.28 4.81 -7.87
C ASN A 56 14.37 5.05 -9.39
N SER A 57 13.33 4.68 -10.13
CA SER A 57 13.26 4.82 -11.60
C SER A 57 12.52 6.08 -12.05
N ALA A 58 11.95 6.85 -11.10
CA ALA A 58 11.05 7.95 -11.38
C ALA A 58 11.78 9.25 -11.76
N GLN A 59 11.25 9.93 -12.78
CA GLN A 59 11.66 11.29 -13.09
C GLN A 59 10.98 12.32 -12.18
N PRO A 60 11.53 13.55 -12.05
CA PRO A 60 10.97 14.61 -11.21
C PRO A 60 9.48 14.87 -11.45
N ALA A 61 9.02 14.77 -12.70
CA ALA A 61 7.63 14.97 -13.08
C ALA A 61 6.65 13.93 -12.48
N GLN A 62 7.11 12.71 -12.16
CA GLN A 62 6.27 11.70 -11.51
C GLN A 62 6.31 11.79 -9.99
N LYS A 63 7.21 12.58 -9.39
CA LYS A 63 7.33 12.65 -7.93
C LYS A 63 6.02 13.02 -7.24
N GLN A 64 5.17 13.86 -7.86
CA GLN A 64 3.85 14.16 -7.31
C GLN A 64 2.95 12.92 -7.20
N GLN A 65 2.88 12.12 -8.28
CA GLN A 65 2.10 10.88 -8.26
C GLN A 65 2.65 9.90 -7.22
N PHE A 66 3.98 9.75 -7.16
CA PHE A 66 4.62 8.92 -6.13
C PHE A 66 4.35 9.40 -4.71
N GLN A 67 4.39 10.70 -4.45
CA GLN A 67 4.09 11.25 -3.13
C GLN A 67 2.65 10.95 -2.71
N LEU A 68 1.69 11.05 -3.63
CA LEU A 68 0.30 10.70 -3.35
C LEU A 68 0.15 9.23 -2.99
N VAL A 69 0.74 8.33 -3.78
CA VAL A 69 0.67 6.89 -3.51
C VAL A 69 1.43 6.52 -2.23
N HIS A 70 2.56 7.16 -1.95
CA HIS A 70 3.33 6.97 -0.71
C HIS A 70 2.54 7.43 0.52
N GLN A 71 1.82 8.55 0.44
CA GLN A 71 0.91 8.97 1.50
C GLN A 71 -0.20 7.95 1.72
N GLN A 72 -0.77 7.41 0.64
CA GLN A 72 -1.84 6.42 0.71
C GLN A 72 -1.34 5.11 1.35
N LEU A 73 -0.12 4.71 1.02
CA LEU A 73 0.58 3.58 1.64
C LEU A 73 0.77 3.80 3.15
N GLN A 74 1.30 4.96 3.55
CA GLN A 74 1.45 5.29 4.98
C GLN A 74 0.11 5.27 5.72
N GLN A 75 -0.94 5.82 5.12
CA GLN A 75 -2.28 5.83 5.73
C GLN A 75 -2.83 4.41 5.89
N ALA A 76 -2.57 3.52 4.93
CA ALA A 76 -2.97 2.13 5.00
C ALA A 76 -2.16 1.34 6.03
N LEU A 77 -0.85 1.59 6.14
CA LEU A 77 0.00 1.01 7.19
C LEU A 77 -0.47 1.43 8.59
N GLN A 78 -0.79 2.71 8.81
CA GLN A 78 -1.34 3.17 10.09
C GLN A 78 -2.67 2.48 10.43
N GLN A 79 -3.57 2.33 9.46
CA GLN A 79 -4.82 1.61 9.69
C GLN A 79 -4.57 0.13 10.00
N LEU A 80 -3.62 -0.50 9.31
CA LEU A 80 -3.24 -1.89 9.60
C LEU A 80 -2.70 -2.04 11.02
N GLU A 81 -1.81 -1.15 11.47
CA GLU A 81 -1.27 -1.15 12.84
C GLU A 81 -2.39 -0.99 13.88
N GLN A 82 -3.36 -0.10 13.63
CA GLN A 82 -4.50 0.07 14.51
C GLN A 82 -5.35 -1.21 14.60
N VAL A 83 -5.61 -1.88 13.46
CA VAL A 83 -6.34 -3.15 13.45
C VAL A 83 -5.57 -4.26 14.15
N LEU A 84 -4.25 -4.36 13.94
CA LEU A 84 -3.39 -5.29 14.65
C LEU A 84 -3.46 -5.08 16.17
N GLN A 85 -3.43 -3.83 16.62
CA GLN A 85 -3.54 -3.49 18.04
C GLN A 85 -4.92 -3.82 18.62
N LEU A 86 -6.00 -3.59 17.85
CA LEU A 86 -7.35 -4.00 18.25
C LEU A 86 -7.47 -5.53 18.35
N GLN A 87 -6.93 -6.25 17.37
CA GLN A 87 -6.96 -7.70 17.34
C GLN A 87 -6.14 -8.34 18.47
N ASN A 88 -5.02 -7.72 18.86
CA ASN A 88 -4.20 -8.19 19.97
C ASN A 88 -4.81 -7.90 21.36
N GLN A 89 -5.88 -7.09 21.42
CA GLN A 89 -6.67 -6.80 22.64
C GLN A 89 -8.04 -7.51 22.65
N SER A 90 -8.37 -8.26 21.60
CA SER A 90 -9.61 -9.05 21.48
C SER A 90 -9.40 -10.44 22.08
#